data_AF-A0A3C0NRN2-F1
#
_entry.id   AF-A0A3C0NRN2-F1
#
_cell.length_a   1.000
_cell.length_b   1.000
_cell.length_c   1.000
_cell.angle_alpha   90.00
_cell.angle_beta   90.00
_cell.angle_gamma   90.00
#
_symmetry.space_group_name_H-M   'P 1'
#
loop_
_entity.id
_entity.type
_entity.pdbx_description
1 polymer ?
#
loop_
_entity_poly.entity_id
_entity_poly.type
_entity_poly.pdbx_seq_one_letter_code
_entity_poly.pdbx_strand_id
1 'polypeptide(L)'
;VLAMPILALLFSMVGILGGYMVAVPLIGVDAGAFWSQMQANVDWRLDILNGVIKSVVFGVTCTMIALFEGYDAPPTAEGVSHATTRTVVTSSLAVLGLDFILTSFMISV
;
A
#
# COMPACT_ATOMS: atom_id res chain seq x y z
N VAL A 1 -2.47 -6.05 -10.80
CA VAL A 1 -1.01 -5.84 -10.65
C VAL A 1 -0.56 -4.42 -10.97
N LEU A 2 -0.63 -3.91 -12.22
CA LEU A 2 -0.11 -2.58 -12.58
C LEU A 2 -0.77 -1.40 -11.85
N ALA A 3 -2.06 -1.50 -11.55
CA ALA A 3 -2.79 -0.43 -10.88
C ALA A 3 -2.32 -0.19 -9.43
N MET A 4 -1.89 -1.23 -8.72
CA MET A 4 -1.58 -1.15 -7.28
C MET A 4 -0.36 -0.26 -6.97
N PRO A 5 0.79 -0.38 -7.67
CA PRO A 5 1.91 0.54 -7.49
C PRO A 5 1.58 2.00 -7.82
N ILE A 6 0.79 2.24 -8.87
CA ILE A 6 0.40 3.60 -9.26
C ILE A 6 -0.50 4.22 -8.19
N LEU A 7 -1.46 3.45 -7.67
CA LEU A 7 -2.34 3.91 -6.59
C LEU A 7 -1.56 4.17 -5.29
N ALA A 8 -0.59 3.32 -4.97
CA ALA A 8 0.26 3.49 -3.79
C ALA A 8 1.08 4.79 -3.87
N LEU A 9 1.68 5.09 -5.02
CA LEU A 9 2.41 6.35 -5.24
C LEU A 9 1.50 7.57 -5.10
N LEU A 10 0.29 7.53 -5.67
CA LEU A 10 -0.70 8.58 -5.50
C LEU A 10 -1.13 8.75 -4.03
N PHE A 11 -1.35 7.64 -3.32
CA PHE A 11 -1.70 7.66 -1.91
C PHE A 11 -0.62 8.33 -1.07
N SER A 12 0.66 7.99 -1.29
CA SER A 12 1.79 8.65 -0.63
C SER A 12 1.89 10.13 -0.96
N MET A 13 1.69 10.52 -2.23
CA MET A 13 1.72 11.94 -2.64
C MET A 13 0.64 12.76 -1.93
N VAL A 14 -0.59 12.26 -1.92
CA VAL A 14 -1.72 12.93 -1.23
C VAL A 14 -1.49 12.95 0.28
N GLY A 15 -0.90 11.89 0.86
CA GLY A 15 -0.53 11.85 2.27
C GLY A 15 0.49 12.93 2.66
N ILE A 16 1.53 13.14 1.84
CA ILE A 16 2.52 14.19 2.06
C ILE A 16 1.89 15.58 1.97
N LEU A 17 1.05 15.82 0.95
CA LEU A 17 0.34 17.09 0.79
C LEU A 17 -0.64 17.36 1.95
N GLY A 18 -1.34 16.34 2.42
CA GLY A 18 -2.21 16.43 3.60
C GLY A 18 -1.42 16.75 4.88
N GLY A 19 -0.26 16.11 5.06
CA GLY A 19 0.66 16.41 6.16
C GLY A 19 1.19 17.84 6.12
N TYR A 20 1.57 18.33 4.94
CA TYR A 20 2.01 19.72 4.73
C TYR A 20 0.90 20.73 5.05
N MET A 21 -0.32 20.49 4.58
CA MET A 21 -1.51 21.32 4.82
C MET A 21 -1.86 21.44 6.30
N VAL A 22 -1.46 20.49 7.15
CA VAL A 22 -1.67 20.59 8.60
C VAL A 22 -0.43 21.19 9.27
N ALA A 23 0.76 20.69 8.95
CA ALA A 23 1.99 21.09 9.63
C ALA A 23 2.34 22.57 9.44
N VAL A 24 2.19 23.10 8.22
CA VAL A 24 2.62 24.47 7.91
C VAL A 24 1.56 25.51 8.28
N PRO A 25 0.35 25.52 7.70
CA PRO A 25 -0.58 26.61 7.95
C PRO A 25 -1.34 26.49 9.28
N LEU A 26 -1.52 25.28 9.85
CA LEU A 26 -2.26 25.10 11.10
C LEU A 26 -1.36 25.11 12.34
N ILE A 27 -0.22 24.39 12.29
CA ILE A 27 0.72 24.29 13.41
C ILE A 27 1.78 25.40 13.36
N GLY A 28 2.03 26.00 12.19
CA GLY A 28 2.99 27.09 12.04
C GLY A 28 4.44 26.61 11.87
N VAL A 29 4.66 25.38 11.39
CA VAL A 29 6.01 24.89 11.06
C VAL A 29 6.56 25.65 9.85
N ASP A 30 7.86 25.97 9.87
CA ASP A 30 8.51 26.59 8.71
C ASP A 30 8.47 25.67 7.49
N ALA A 31 7.96 26.20 6.36
CA ALA A 31 7.83 25.44 5.13
C ALA A 31 9.18 24.99 4.59
N GLY A 32 10.21 25.83 4.71
CA GLY A 32 11.58 25.50 4.29
C GLY A 32 12.13 24.30 5.06
N ALA A 33 12.00 24.32 6.39
CA ALA A 33 12.40 23.24 7.27
C ALA A 33 11.62 21.94 7.00
N PHE A 34 10.31 22.01 6.71
CA PHE A 34 9.52 20.82 6.37
C PHE A 34 10.07 20.12 5.12
N TRP A 35 10.28 20.85 4.03
CA TRP A 35 10.76 20.27 2.78
C TRP A 35 12.23 19.87 2.86
N SER A 36 13.09 20.65 3.52
CA SER A 36 14.51 20.33 3.65
C SER A 36 14.74 19.06 4.49
N GLN A 37 14.01 18.92 5.60
CA GLN A 37 14.11 17.72 6.46
C GLN A 37 13.58 16.50 5.74
N MET A 38 12.49 16.61 4.98
CA MET A 38 11.98 15.48 4.20
C MET A 38 12.98 15.04 3.13
N GLN A 39 13.56 15.97 2.37
CA GLN A 39 14.57 15.64 1.35
C GLN A 39 15.87 15.09 1.94
N ALA A 40 16.25 15.51 3.15
CA ALA A 40 17.46 15.05 3.80
C ALA A 40 17.34 13.63 4.40
N ASN A 41 16.13 13.22 4.79
CA ASN A 41 15.91 11.93 5.46
C ASN A 41 15.31 10.85 4.54
N VAL A 42 14.66 11.23 3.44
CA VAL A 42 14.07 10.26 2.50
C VAL A 42 15.13 9.82 1.49
N ASP A 43 15.43 8.53 1.49
CA ASP A 43 16.34 7.89 0.54
C ASP A 43 15.56 7.23 -0.61
N TRP A 44 16.04 7.44 -1.84
CA TRP A 44 15.41 6.88 -3.03
C TRP A 44 15.39 5.34 -3.05
N ARG A 45 16.48 4.69 -2.64
CA ARG A 45 16.61 3.23 -2.65
C ARG A 45 15.93 2.60 -1.45
N LEU A 46 16.07 3.18 -0.25
CA LEU A 46 15.55 2.57 0.98
C LEU A 46 14.08 2.86 1.24
N ASP A 47 13.55 4.00 0.78
CA ASP A 47 12.15 4.35 1.04
C ASP A 47 11.28 4.16 -0.20
N ILE A 48 11.65 4.79 -1.32
CA ILE A 48 10.81 4.83 -2.52
C ILE A 48 10.80 3.48 -3.23
N LEU A 49 11.96 2.92 -3.58
CA LEU A 49 12.05 1.65 -4.29
C LEU A 49 11.46 0.50 -3.48
N ASN A 50 11.72 0.51 -2.18
CA ASN A 50 11.17 -0.43 -1.21
C ASN A 50 9.63 -0.36 -1.14
N GLY A 51 9.05 0.84 -1.11
CA GLY A 51 7.60 1.03 -1.20
C GLY A 51 7.00 0.51 -2.51
N VAL A 52 7.68 0.75 -3.65
CA VAL A 52 7.25 0.25 -4.96
C VAL A 52 7.28 -1.28 -4.99
N ILE A 53 8.35 -1.92 -4.53
CA ILE A 53 8.46 -3.38 -4.49
C ILE A 53 7.33 -3.99 -3.66
N LYS A 54 7.06 -3.44 -2.46
CA LYS A 54 5.93 -3.89 -1.62
C LYS A 54 4.60 -3.77 -2.35
N SER A 55 4.33 -2.63 -2.98
CA SER A 55 3.07 -2.39 -3.70
C SER A 55 2.86 -3.34 -4.88
N VAL A 56 3.93 -3.76 -5.56
CA VAL A 56 3.88 -4.78 -6.63
C VAL A 56 3.51 -6.14 -6.03
N VAL A 57 4.16 -6.55 -4.95
CA VAL A 57 3.89 -7.84 -4.28
C VAL A 57 2.45 -7.90 -3.79
N PHE A 58 1.96 -6.85 -3.11
CA PHE A 58 0.55 -6.76 -2.69
C PHE A 58 -0.40 -6.80 -3.88
N GLY A 59 -0.03 -6.11 -4.97
CA GLY A 59 -0.82 -6.13 -6.20
C GLY A 59 -0.93 -7.51 -6.85
N VAL A 60 0.13 -8.32 -6.83
CA VAL A 60 0.12 -9.70 -7.32
C VAL A 60 -0.77 -10.56 -6.42
N THR A 61 -0.53 -10.54 -5.11
CA THR A 61 -1.25 -11.37 -4.14
C THR A 61 -2.76 -11.09 -4.16
N CYS A 62 -3.17 -9.81 -4.09
CA CYS A 62 -4.59 -9.46 -4.12
C CYS A 62 -5.27 -9.85 -5.44
N THR A 63 -4.57 -9.67 -6.58
CA THR A 63 -5.13 -10.05 -7.89
C THR A 63 -5.30 -11.57 -7.97
N MET A 64 -4.33 -12.34 -7.49
CA MET A 64 -4.37 -13.81 -7.55
C MET A 64 -5.48 -14.37 -6.65
N ILE A 65 -5.65 -13.85 -5.44
CA ILE A 65 -6.73 -14.25 -4.53
C ILE A 65 -8.09 -13.91 -5.15
N ALA A 66 -8.26 -12.69 -5.68
CA ALA A 66 -9.52 -12.26 -6.27
C ALA A 66 -9.91 -13.10 -7.51
N LEU A 67 -8.93 -13.44 -8.37
CA LEU A 67 -9.18 -14.30 -9.52
C LEU A 67 -9.53 -15.73 -9.10
N PHE A 68 -8.86 -16.27 -8.08
CA PHE A 68 -9.12 -17.62 -7.59
C PHE A 68 -10.50 -17.74 -6.96
N GLU A 69 -10.83 -16.86 -6.02
CA GLU A 69 -12.13 -16.85 -5.33
C GLU A 69 -13.29 -16.60 -6.31
N GLY A 70 -13.07 -15.77 -7.34
CA GLY A 70 -14.06 -15.55 -8.39
C GLY A 70 -14.25 -16.74 -9.33
N TYR A 71 -13.19 -17.51 -9.61
CA TYR A 71 -13.25 -18.68 -10.48
C TYR A 71 -13.86 -19.91 -9.80
N ASP A 72 -13.56 -20.12 -8.52
CA ASP A 72 -14.06 -21.25 -7.72
C ASP A 72 -15.48 -21.02 -7.16
N ALA A 73 -16.02 -19.81 -7.31
CA ALA A 73 -17.33 -19.45 -6.80
C ALA A 73 -18.45 -20.29 -7.45
N PRO A 74 -19.39 -20.85 -6.66
CA PRO A 74 -20.59 -21.47 -7.19
C PRO A 74 -21.38 -20.46 -8.05
N PRO A 75 -21.97 -20.89 -9.20
CA PRO A 75 -22.72 -20.00 -10.09
C PRO A 75 -24.13 -19.70 -9.55
N THR A 76 -24.19 -19.23 -8.31
CA THR A 76 -25.40 -18.81 -7.59
C THR A 76 -25.17 -17.42 -7.00
N ALA A 77 -26.24 -16.63 -6.85
CA ALA A 77 -26.13 -15.27 -6.29
C ALA A 77 -25.55 -15.27 -4.86
N GLU A 78 -25.92 -16.27 -4.05
CA GLU A 78 -25.39 -16.47 -2.71
C GLU A 78 -23.89 -16.84 -2.74
N GLY A 79 -23.48 -17.72 -3.67
CA GLY A 79 -22.08 -18.11 -3.87
C GLY A 79 -21.17 -16.92 -4.19
N VAL A 80 -21.62 -16.00 -5.05
CA VAL A 80 -20.88 -14.77 -5.39
C VAL A 80 -20.72 -13.85 -4.18
N SER A 81 -21.78 -13.67 -3.39
CA SER A 81 -21.71 -12.87 -2.16
C SER A 81 -20.71 -13.43 -1.14
N HIS A 82 -20.71 -14.76 -0.95
CA HIS A 82 -19.74 -15.42 -0.08
C HIS A 82 -18.30 -15.32 -0.61
N ALA A 83 -18.09 -15.51 -1.92
CA ALA A 83 -16.76 -15.41 -2.54
C ALA A 83 -16.16 -14.01 -2.40
N THR A 84 -16.96 -12.95 -2.58
CA THR A 84 -16.48 -11.56 -2.39
C THR A 84 -16.05 -11.29 -0.95
N THR A 85 -16.82 -11.77 0.03
CA THR A 85 -16.47 -11.63 1.46
C THR A 85 -15.18 -12.39 1.79
N ARG A 86 -15.05 -13.62 1.29
CA ARG A 86 -13.85 -14.45 1.48
C ARG A 86 -12.62 -13.81 0.83
N THR A 87 -12.77 -13.22 -0.35
CA THR A 87 -11.69 -12.49 -1.04
C THR A 87 -11.13 -11.37 -0.18
N VAL A 88 -11.98 -10.55 0.46
CA VAL A 88 -11.53 -9.42 1.30
C VAL A 88 -10.82 -9.91 2.56
N VAL A 89 -11.33 -10.95 3.22
CA VAL A 89 -10.70 -11.51 4.42
C VAL A 89 -9.35 -12.15 4.09
N THR A 90 -9.29 -13.01 3.07
CA THR A 90 -8.05 -13.68 2.69
C THR A 90 -7.00 -12.69 2.18
N SER A 91 -7.41 -11.71 1.37
CA SER A 91 -6.48 -10.68 0.87
C SER A 91 -5.94 -9.77 1.96
N SER A 92 -6.77 -9.34 2.92
CA SER A 92 -6.30 -8.51 4.04
C SER A 92 -5.32 -9.24 4.95
N LEU A 93 -5.59 -10.50 5.31
CA LEU A 93 -4.67 -11.34 6.09
C LEU A 93 -3.36 -11.60 5.34
N ALA A 94 -3.44 -11.88 4.03
CA ALA A 94 -2.25 -12.10 3.20
C ALA A 94 -1.39 -10.84 3.08
N VAL A 95 -1.99 -9.67 2.91
CA VAL A 95 -1.26 -8.39 2.86
C VAL A 95 -0.58 -8.10 4.19
N LEU A 96 -1.25 -8.30 5.33
CA LEU A 96 -0.65 -8.10 6.65
C LEU A 96 0.52 -9.07 6.90
N GLY A 97 0.35 -10.35 6.56
CA GLY A 97 1.41 -11.34 6.70
C GLY A 97 2.61 -11.06 5.80
N LEU A 98 2.37 -10.71 4.53
CA LEU A 98 3.42 -10.32 3.60
C LEU A 98 4.11 -9.03 4.00
N ASP A 99 3.39 -8.06 4.58
CA ASP A 99 3.99 -6.83 5.06
C ASP A 99 4.99 -7.08 6.18
N PHE A 100 4.65 -7.94 7.15
CA PHE A 100 5.59 -8.34 8.20
C PHE A 100 6.86 -8.96 7.62
N ILE A 101 6.69 -9.94 6.72
CA ILE A 101 7.81 -10.66 6.09
C ILE A 101 8.69 -9.68 5.31
N LEU A 102 8.10 -8.89 4.40
CA LEU A 102 8.84 -7.96 3.56
C LEU A 102 9.54 -6.89 4.39
N THR A 103 8.87 -6.31 5.39
CA THR A 103 9.49 -5.33 6.29
C THR A 103 10.67 -5.92 7.03
N SER A 104 10.55 -7.16 7.52
CA SER A 104 11.65 -7.82 8.21
C SER A 104 12.87 -7.94 7.30
N PHE A 105 12.73 -8.36 6.04
CA PHE A 105 13.84 -8.46 5.09
C PHE A 105 14.41 -7.12 4.65
N MET A 106 13.59 -6.09 4.53
CA MET A 106 14.01 -4.79 3.99
C MET A 106 14.67 -3.88 5.01
N ILE A 107 14.37 -4.07 6.30
CA ILE A 107 14.95 -3.29 7.41
C ILE A 107 16.07 -4.08 8.13
N SER A 108 16.06 -5.41 8.06
CA SER A 108 17.14 -6.23 8.65
C SER A 108 18.39 -6.35 7.78
N VAL A 109 18.34 -5.88 6.53
CA VAL A 109 19.48 -5.73 5.60
C VAL A 109 19.83 -4.25 5.49
#